data_AF-A0A7K3D9P4-F1
#
_entry.id   AF-A0A7K3D9P4-F1
#
_cell.length_a   1.000
_cell.length_b   1.000
_cell.length_c   1.000
_cell.angle_alpha   90.00
_cell.angle_beta   90.00
_cell.angle_gamma   90.00
#
_symmetry.space_group_name_H-M   'P 1'
#
loop_
_entity.id
_entity.type
_entity.pdbx_description
1 polymer ?
#
loop_
_entity_poly.entity_id
_entity_poly.type
_entity_poly.pdbx_seq_one_letter_code
_entity_poly.pdbx_strand_id
1 'polypeptide(L)'
;MTSLTSAPPAGRTSPDRRPRSRLRFWRSPAGQPRWARPALLGIAALAALLYTWNITSSGFAPYYSVAARSMSVSWEAFLFTSLDPSATLTLDKIGGFLWPQALSARIFGFHDWALTLPQCVMGVISVLVMYRLVRRWQGPAAGLLAAGLLTVTPVAASMFGHAMLDGAVTLCLVLAADAYQRAVRSARLRSLLLCGLWIGLGFQAKMMEAWVIVPALFVGYLVAAPVRLRRRLGQLALAGALMFTVSLSWVALMTFTPERDRPYVDGSTGNSAAAMVFGYNGFNRLHAGLIDGAAPAAGAARTSPQPGGTDAPGPSADGP
;
A
#
# COMPACT_ATOMS: atom_id res chain seq x y z
N MET A 1 -78.06 -16.86 38.74
CA MET A 1 -76.77 -16.72 39.43
C MET A 1 -75.70 -16.44 38.37
N THR A 2 -75.19 -15.22 38.36
CA THR A 2 -74.23 -14.66 37.40
C THR A 2 -72.82 -15.14 37.75
N SER A 3 -72.18 -15.91 36.86
CA SER A 3 -70.76 -16.29 36.99
C SER A 3 -69.90 -15.38 36.12
N LEU A 4 -69.09 -14.54 36.76
CA LEU A 4 -68.03 -13.75 36.16
C LEU A 4 -66.84 -14.69 35.83
N THR A 5 -66.47 -14.82 34.56
CA THR A 5 -65.20 -15.46 34.16
C THR A 5 -64.21 -14.36 33.81
N SER A 6 -63.19 -14.22 34.66
CA SER A 6 -62.06 -13.32 34.48
C SER A 6 -61.12 -13.82 33.37
N ALA A 7 -60.72 -12.93 32.47
CA ALA A 7 -59.67 -13.19 31.49
C ALA A 7 -58.28 -13.04 32.15
N PRO A 8 -57.30 -13.91 31.85
CA PRO A 8 -55.95 -13.78 32.39
C PRO A 8 -55.20 -12.61 31.71
N PRO A 9 -54.30 -11.92 32.43
CA PRO A 9 -53.59 -10.78 31.88
C PRO A 9 -52.56 -11.20 30.83
N ALA A 10 -52.51 -10.45 29.73
CA ALA A 10 -51.51 -10.59 28.68
C ALA A 10 -50.09 -10.37 29.26
N GLY A 11 -49.29 -11.43 29.26
CA GLY A 11 -47.89 -11.38 29.64
C GLY A 11 -47.12 -10.43 28.72
N ARG A 12 -46.59 -9.34 29.29
CA ARG A 12 -45.64 -8.46 28.60
C ARG A 12 -44.37 -9.25 28.35
N THR A 13 -44.07 -9.56 27.09
CA THR A 13 -42.79 -10.11 26.68
C THR A 13 -41.71 -9.06 26.88
N SER A 14 -40.93 -9.19 27.94
CA SER A 14 -39.71 -8.41 28.14
C SER A 14 -38.77 -8.64 26.95
N PRO A 15 -38.16 -7.59 26.35
CA PRO A 15 -37.17 -7.78 25.31
C PRO A 15 -35.96 -8.52 25.89
N ASP A 16 -35.69 -9.70 25.35
CA ASP A 16 -34.55 -10.58 25.67
C ASP A 16 -33.23 -9.81 25.51
N ARG A 17 -32.78 -9.16 26.58
CA ARG A 17 -31.52 -8.41 26.63
C ARG A 17 -30.37 -9.41 26.77
N ARG A 18 -30.09 -10.14 25.70
CA ARG A 18 -29.02 -11.14 25.67
C ARG A 18 -27.68 -10.49 26.04
N PRO A 19 -26.98 -11.00 27.07
CA PRO A 19 -25.68 -10.45 27.45
C PRO A 19 -24.71 -10.58 26.27
N ARG A 20 -24.04 -9.48 25.93
CA ARG A 20 -22.99 -9.43 24.90
C ARG A 20 -21.75 -10.15 25.44
N SER A 21 -21.80 -11.48 25.44
CA SER A 21 -20.70 -12.34 25.88
C SER A 21 -19.43 -12.07 25.09
N ARG A 22 -18.31 -11.84 25.79
CA ARG A 22 -16.95 -11.71 25.23
C ARG A 22 -16.58 -12.90 24.32
N LEU A 23 -17.21 -14.06 24.52
CA LEU A 23 -17.04 -15.26 23.70
C LEU A 23 -17.55 -15.10 22.26
N ARG A 24 -18.40 -14.11 21.96
CA ARG A 24 -18.84 -13.83 20.58
C ARG A 24 -17.70 -13.37 19.67
N PHE A 25 -16.66 -12.75 20.22
CA PHE A 25 -15.50 -12.34 19.44
C PHE A 25 -14.74 -13.55 18.87
N TRP A 26 -14.64 -14.63 19.64
CA TRP A 26 -13.96 -15.86 19.25
C TRP A 26 -14.80 -16.75 18.32
N ARG A 27 -16.12 -16.56 18.29
CA ARG A 27 -17.00 -17.37 17.44
C ARG A 27 -16.86 -16.97 15.97
N SER A 28 -16.61 -17.98 15.14
CA SER A 28 -16.69 -17.86 13.68
C SER A 28 -18.07 -17.36 13.26
N PRO A 29 -18.16 -16.50 12.22
CA PRO A 29 -19.44 -16.10 11.63
C PRO A 29 -20.26 -17.32 11.16
N ALA A 30 -21.57 -17.15 11.03
CA ALA A 30 -22.45 -18.16 10.44
C ALA A 30 -21.92 -18.60 9.06
N GLY A 31 -21.89 -19.91 8.81
CA GLY A 31 -21.32 -20.50 7.59
C GLY A 31 -19.81 -20.77 7.63
N GLN A 32 -19.15 -20.64 8.80
CA GLN A 32 -17.74 -21.04 8.99
C GLN A 32 -17.59 -22.05 10.14
N PRO A 33 -16.64 -22.99 10.06
CA PRO A 33 -16.30 -23.88 11.16
C PRO A 33 -15.90 -23.09 12.41
N ARG A 34 -16.25 -23.60 13.59
CA ARG A 34 -16.02 -22.91 14.88
C ARG A 34 -14.55 -22.57 15.16
N TRP A 35 -13.62 -23.33 14.59
CA TRP A 35 -12.17 -23.15 14.73
C TRP A 35 -11.58 -22.08 13.78
N ALA A 36 -12.29 -21.67 12.73
CA ALA A 36 -11.72 -20.80 11.70
C ALA A 36 -11.30 -19.42 12.23
N ARG A 37 -12.15 -18.79 13.05
CA ARG A 37 -11.85 -17.45 13.61
C ARG A 37 -10.77 -17.49 14.70
N PRO A 38 -10.79 -18.41 15.68
CA PRO A 38 -9.68 -18.55 16.62
C PRO A 38 -8.34 -18.81 15.93
N ALA A 39 -8.31 -19.70 14.93
CA ALA A 39 -7.10 -19.95 14.15
C ALA A 39 -6.59 -18.70 13.42
N LEU A 40 -7.49 -17.94 12.77
CA LEU A 40 -7.12 -16.68 12.12
C LEU A 40 -6.55 -15.66 13.10
N LEU A 41 -7.16 -15.53 14.29
CA LEU A 41 -6.68 -14.62 15.32
C LEU A 41 -5.31 -15.06 15.86
N GLY A 42 -5.07 -16.37 15.99
CA GLY A 42 -3.75 -16.92 16.30
C GLY A 42 -2.71 -16.58 15.23
N ILE A 43 -3.04 -16.76 13.95
CA ILE A 43 -2.16 -16.38 12.83
C ILE A 43 -1.89 -14.87 12.80
N ALA A 44 -2.90 -14.04 13.08
CA ALA A 44 -2.74 -12.59 13.14
C ALA A 44 -1.88 -12.15 14.34
N ALA A 45 -2.01 -12.82 15.49
CA ALA A 45 -1.14 -12.59 16.64
C ALA A 45 0.30 -13.02 16.37
N LEU A 46 0.50 -14.17 15.69
CA LEU A 46 1.81 -14.61 15.24
C LEU A 46 2.41 -13.62 14.22
N ALA A 47 1.61 -13.12 13.28
CA ALA A 47 2.05 -12.08 12.35
C ALA A 47 2.46 -10.81 13.07
N ALA A 48 1.68 -10.36 14.06
CA ALA A 48 2.04 -9.21 14.88
C ALA A 48 3.39 -9.45 15.56
N LEU A 49 3.56 -10.59 16.23
CA LEU A 49 4.82 -10.95 16.91
C LEU A 49 6.02 -10.97 15.96
N LEU A 50 5.88 -11.63 14.80
CA LEU A 50 6.97 -11.75 13.83
C LEU A 50 7.30 -10.40 13.18
N TYR A 51 6.30 -9.63 12.78
CA TYR A 51 6.51 -8.37 12.07
C TYR A 51 6.99 -7.26 13.00
N THR A 52 6.67 -7.32 14.31
CA THR A 52 7.21 -6.40 15.32
C THR A 52 8.45 -6.93 16.04
N TRP A 53 8.95 -8.12 15.69
CA TRP A 53 10.03 -8.79 16.43
C TRP A 53 11.26 -7.91 16.62
N ASN A 54 11.63 -7.18 15.56
CA ASN A 54 12.79 -6.30 15.53
C ASN A 54 12.40 -4.81 15.56
N ILE A 55 11.21 -4.44 16.06
CA ILE A 55 10.67 -3.09 15.86
C ILE A 55 11.54 -1.98 16.48
N THR A 56 12.16 -2.24 17.63
CA THR A 56 13.06 -1.32 18.36
C THR A 56 14.53 -1.37 17.91
N SER A 57 14.83 -2.23 16.94
CA SER A 57 16.16 -2.41 16.37
C SER A 57 16.08 -2.55 14.84
N SER A 58 15.00 -2.02 14.26
CA SER A 58 14.73 -2.03 12.81
C SER A 58 15.63 -1.04 12.08
N GLY A 59 16.19 -0.07 12.82
CA GLY A 59 17.06 0.96 12.29
C GLY A 59 16.30 1.97 11.42
N PHE A 60 17.06 2.94 10.90
CA PHE A 60 16.53 3.96 10.02
C PHE A 60 16.92 3.66 8.58
N ALA A 61 15.94 3.69 7.66
CA ALA A 61 16.22 3.73 6.24
C ALA A 61 16.78 5.13 5.89
N PRO A 62 18.07 5.31 5.60
CA PRO A 62 18.74 6.62 5.70
C PRO A 62 18.04 7.75 4.93
N TYR A 63 17.59 7.45 3.71
CA TYR A 63 16.91 8.42 2.86
C TYR A 63 15.44 8.66 3.29
N TYR A 64 14.68 7.60 3.61
CA TYR A 64 13.26 7.71 3.93
C TYR A 64 12.99 8.22 5.35
N SER A 65 13.86 7.90 6.31
CA SER A 65 13.73 8.37 7.69
C SER A 65 13.91 9.88 7.79
N VAL A 66 14.76 10.47 6.94
CA VAL A 66 14.96 11.92 6.88
C VAL A 66 13.67 12.61 6.42
N ALA A 67 13.07 12.15 5.32
CA ALA A 67 11.77 12.67 4.88
C ALA A 67 10.69 12.47 5.94
N ALA A 68 10.59 11.28 6.53
CA ALA A 68 9.59 11.00 7.56
C ALA A 68 9.74 11.93 8.78
N ARG A 69 10.98 12.30 9.15
CA ARG A 69 11.25 13.29 10.20
C ARG A 69 10.75 14.67 9.82
N SER A 70 11.07 15.11 8.61
CA SER A 70 10.65 16.42 8.12
C SER A 70 9.13 16.54 8.03
N MET A 71 8.47 15.50 7.51
CA MET A 71 7.02 15.36 7.46
C MET A 71 6.38 15.31 8.86
N SER A 72 7.06 14.75 9.87
CA SER A 72 6.51 14.66 11.22
C SER A 72 6.50 16.01 11.95
N VAL A 73 7.35 16.96 11.57
CA VAL A 73 7.42 18.30 12.20
C VAL A 73 6.83 19.43 11.35
N SER A 74 6.72 19.26 10.04
CA SER A 74 6.18 20.27 9.11
C SER A 74 5.02 19.70 8.29
N TRP A 75 3.87 20.38 8.30
CA TRP A 75 2.72 20.00 7.46
C TRP A 75 2.96 20.26 5.97
N GLU A 76 3.80 21.24 5.65
CA GLU A 76 4.20 21.51 4.28
C GLU A 76 5.08 20.38 3.73
N ALA A 77 6.08 19.96 4.52
CA ALA A 77 6.89 18.78 4.19
C ALA A 77 6.02 17.51 4.14
N PHE A 78 5.00 17.39 4.99
CA PHE A 78 4.04 16.28 4.97
C PHE A 78 3.24 16.22 3.66
N LEU A 79 2.75 17.36 3.20
CA LEU A 79 1.95 17.48 1.98
C LEU A 79 2.80 17.18 0.74
N PHE A 80 3.97 17.81 0.63
CA PHE A 80 4.86 17.67 -0.53
C PHE A 80 5.83 16.48 -0.44
N THR A 81 5.80 15.71 0.64
CA THR A 81 6.71 14.57 0.85
C THR A 81 8.18 14.95 0.73
N SER A 82 8.59 15.94 1.54
CA SER A 82 9.91 16.60 1.44
C SER A 82 10.95 16.04 2.40
N LEU A 83 12.22 16.16 2.01
CA LEU A 83 13.40 15.74 2.77
C LEU A 83 13.73 16.69 3.91
N ASP A 84 13.36 17.97 3.81
CA ASP A 84 13.60 19.00 4.81
C ASP A 84 12.29 19.65 5.31
N PRO A 85 12.23 20.17 6.56
CA PRO A 85 11.01 20.79 7.10
C PRO A 85 10.55 22.04 6.36
N SER A 86 11.46 22.75 5.71
CA SER A 86 11.21 23.94 4.88
C SER A 86 10.72 23.59 3.46
N ALA A 87 10.51 22.30 3.17
CA ALA A 87 10.02 21.82 1.89
C ALA A 87 10.80 22.38 0.67
N THR A 88 12.13 22.30 0.72
CA THR A 88 12.98 22.73 -0.40
C THR A 88 13.19 21.63 -1.44
N LEU A 89 13.24 20.36 -1.02
CA LEU A 89 13.49 19.21 -1.89
C LEU A 89 12.54 18.04 -1.57
N THR A 90 11.88 17.46 -2.58
CA THR A 90 11.06 16.26 -2.41
C THR A 90 11.92 15.00 -2.28
N LEU A 91 11.30 13.88 -1.90
CA LEU A 91 11.83 12.56 -2.25
C LEU A 91 11.92 12.39 -3.78
N ASP A 92 12.84 11.51 -4.22
CA ASP A 92 12.97 11.03 -5.60
C ASP A 92 11.83 10.07 -6.02
N LYS A 93 10.74 10.06 -5.24
CA LYS A 93 9.57 9.17 -5.31
C LYS A 93 8.37 9.89 -4.72
N ILE A 94 7.15 9.46 -5.09
CA ILE A 94 5.96 9.87 -4.33
C ILE A 94 6.05 9.28 -2.91
N GLY A 95 5.97 10.14 -1.88
CA GLY A 95 6.14 9.74 -0.49
C GLY A 95 4.86 9.34 0.25
N GLY A 96 3.77 8.99 -0.45
CA GLY A 96 2.50 8.63 0.20
C GLY A 96 2.61 7.41 1.12
N PHE A 97 3.59 6.53 0.87
CA PHE A 97 3.91 5.42 1.77
C PHE A 97 4.43 5.85 3.14
N LEU A 98 4.87 7.10 3.32
CA LEU A 98 5.38 7.66 4.57
C LEU A 98 4.34 8.42 5.38
N TRP A 99 3.16 8.75 4.84
CA TRP A 99 2.15 9.50 5.59
C TRP A 99 1.78 8.83 6.92
N PRO A 100 1.51 7.51 6.98
CA PRO A 100 1.26 6.84 8.26
C PRO A 100 2.43 6.91 9.24
N GLN A 101 3.66 6.82 8.75
CA GLN A 101 4.92 6.77 9.50
C GLN A 101 5.27 8.14 10.06
N ALA A 102 5.12 9.19 9.25
CA ALA A 102 5.27 10.57 9.68
C ALA A 102 4.23 10.97 10.74
N LEU A 103 2.97 10.53 10.58
CA LEU A 103 1.94 10.74 11.62
C LEU A 103 2.26 9.97 12.90
N SER A 104 2.73 8.72 12.79
CA SER A 104 3.16 7.92 13.93
C SER A 104 4.31 8.61 14.67
N ALA A 105 5.34 9.08 13.97
CA ALA A 105 6.44 9.82 14.56
C ALA A 105 6.01 11.16 15.16
N ARG A 106 5.00 11.83 14.59
CA ARG A 106 4.42 13.06 15.15
C ARG A 106 3.70 12.80 16.48
N ILE A 107 3.05 11.65 16.63
CA ILE A 107 2.30 11.27 17.84
C ILE A 107 3.23 10.72 18.93
N PHE A 108 4.15 9.84 18.55
CA PHE A 108 4.97 9.07 19.50
C PHE A 108 6.40 9.58 19.66
N GLY A 109 6.80 10.59 18.90
CA GLY A 109 8.19 11.03 18.79
C GLY A 109 8.95 10.29 17.68
N PHE A 110 10.08 10.87 17.27
CA PHE A 110 10.89 10.32 16.19
C PHE A 110 11.79 9.17 16.69
N HIS A 111 11.25 7.96 16.62
CA HIS A 111 11.91 6.71 16.96
C HIS A 111 11.80 5.72 15.81
N ASP A 112 12.76 4.80 15.69
CA ASP A 112 12.74 3.73 14.68
C ASP A 112 11.47 2.88 14.78
N TRP A 113 11.10 2.48 16.00
CA TRP A 113 9.88 1.72 16.24
C TRP A 113 8.61 2.48 15.85
N ALA A 114 8.58 3.80 16.03
CA ALA A 114 7.43 4.63 15.70
C ALA A 114 7.24 4.71 14.18
N LEU A 115 8.33 4.77 13.41
CA LEU A 115 8.29 4.69 11.95
C LEU A 115 7.90 3.30 11.45
N THR A 116 8.36 2.24 12.12
CA THR A 116 8.11 0.86 11.70
C THR A 116 6.70 0.38 12.09
N LEU A 117 6.11 0.89 13.17
CA LEU A 117 4.80 0.44 13.69
C LEU A 117 3.67 0.43 12.66
N PRO A 118 3.41 1.50 11.87
CA PRO A 118 2.37 1.47 10.85
C PRO A 118 2.60 0.37 9.81
N GLN A 119 3.86 0.10 9.45
CA GLN A 119 4.20 -0.96 8.51
C GLN A 119 3.82 -2.35 9.05
N CYS A 120 4.14 -2.63 10.31
CA CYS A 120 3.77 -3.88 10.97
C CYS A 120 2.24 -4.06 10.99
N VAL A 121 1.50 -2.99 11.30
CA VAL A 121 0.02 -2.99 11.26
C VAL A 121 -0.49 -3.29 9.85
N MET A 122 0.09 -2.68 8.82
CA MET A 122 -0.26 -2.98 7.43
C MET A 122 -0.01 -4.45 7.07
N GLY A 123 1.05 -5.06 7.61
CA GLY A 123 1.33 -6.49 7.47
C GLY A 123 0.25 -7.38 8.09
N VAL A 124 -0.14 -7.11 9.34
CA VAL A 124 -1.21 -7.87 10.01
C VAL A 124 -2.54 -7.74 9.25
N ILE A 125 -2.88 -6.54 8.76
CA ILE A 125 -4.08 -6.34 7.94
C ILE A 125 -3.97 -7.15 6.63
N SER A 126 -2.81 -7.16 5.98
CA SER A 126 -2.59 -7.95 4.76
C SER A 126 -2.83 -9.43 4.98
N VAL A 127 -2.36 -10.00 6.09
CA VAL A 127 -2.64 -11.40 6.51
C VAL A 127 -4.15 -11.65 6.68
N LEU A 128 -4.86 -10.75 7.35
CA LEU A 128 -6.31 -10.88 7.54
C LEU A 128 -7.09 -10.79 6.22
N VAL A 129 -6.66 -9.93 5.30
CA VAL A 129 -7.30 -9.80 3.98
C VAL A 129 -6.94 -10.99 3.08
N MET A 130 -5.73 -11.53 3.17
CA MET A 130 -5.31 -12.73 2.46
C MET A 130 -6.21 -13.93 2.83
N TYR A 131 -6.47 -14.14 4.12
CA TYR A 131 -7.47 -15.12 4.57
C TYR A 131 -8.82 -14.88 3.90
N ARG A 132 -9.31 -13.63 3.88
CA ARG A 132 -10.62 -13.29 3.31
C ARG A 132 -10.69 -13.53 1.79
N LEU A 133 -9.61 -13.29 1.07
CA LEU A 133 -9.51 -13.49 -0.37
C LEU A 133 -9.59 -14.98 -0.72
N VAL A 134 -8.72 -15.79 -0.10
CA VAL A 134 -8.59 -17.21 -0.42
C VAL A 134 -9.76 -18.01 0.14
N ARG A 135 -10.27 -17.67 1.34
CA ARG A 135 -11.43 -18.37 1.90
C ARG A 135 -12.68 -18.27 1.03
N ARG A 136 -12.84 -17.15 0.30
CA ARG A 136 -13.98 -16.95 -0.60
C ARG A 136 -13.89 -17.81 -1.84
N TRP A 137 -12.68 -18.24 -2.20
CA TRP A 137 -12.42 -19.10 -3.34
C TRP A 137 -12.52 -20.57 -2.95
N GLN A 138 -11.79 -20.99 -1.92
CA GLN A 138 -11.60 -22.42 -1.60
C GLN A 138 -11.96 -22.79 -0.15
N GLY A 139 -12.60 -21.89 0.60
CA GLY A 139 -13.08 -22.14 1.96
C GLY A 139 -12.04 -21.89 3.08
N PRO A 140 -12.45 -22.04 4.36
CA PRO A 140 -11.68 -21.57 5.52
C PRO A 140 -10.29 -22.19 5.68
N ALA A 141 -10.13 -23.49 5.39
CA ALA A 141 -8.84 -24.17 5.52
C ALA A 141 -7.78 -23.59 4.57
N ALA A 142 -8.10 -23.46 3.29
CA ALA A 142 -7.24 -22.85 2.29
C ALA A 142 -6.94 -21.37 2.62
N GLY A 143 -7.93 -20.65 3.14
CA GLY A 143 -7.74 -19.29 3.63
C GLY A 143 -6.70 -19.20 4.75
N LEU A 144 -6.75 -20.11 5.72
CA LEU A 144 -5.82 -20.12 6.85
C LEU A 144 -4.42 -20.55 6.42
N LEU A 145 -4.31 -21.51 5.49
CA LEU A 145 -3.02 -21.86 4.89
C LEU A 145 -2.40 -20.65 4.17
N ALA A 146 -3.17 -19.94 3.34
CA ALA A 146 -2.65 -18.76 2.64
C ALA A 146 -2.22 -17.64 3.60
N ALA A 147 -3.02 -17.37 4.63
CA ALA A 147 -2.67 -16.39 5.66
C ALA A 147 -1.42 -16.81 6.45
N GLY A 148 -1.35 -18.09 6.85
CA GLY A 148 -0.20 -18.65 7.55
C GLY A 148 1.08 -18.60 6.70
N LEU A 149 1.01 -18.96 5.42
CA LEU A 149 2.14 -18.87 4.50
C LEU A 149 2.64 -17.43 4.37
N LEU A 150 1.76 -16.44 4.20
CA LEU A 150 2.16 -15.03 4.18
C LEU A 150 2.81 -14.60 5.50
N THR A 151 2.27 -15.05 6.63
CA THR A 151 2.82 -14.77 7.97
C THR A 151 4.25 -15.29 8.14
N VAL A 152 4.53 -16.53 7.71
CA VAL A 152 5.82 -17.20 7.94
C VAL A 152 6.83 -17.00 6.81
N THR A 153 6.45 -16.33 5.72
CA THR A 153 7.36 -16.04 4.61
C THR A 153 8.44 -15.05 5.08
N PRO A 154 9.74 -15.42 5.08
CA PRO A 154 10.79 -14.56 5.65
C PRO A 154 10.90 -13.19 4.99
N VAL A 155 10.78 -13.13 3.66
CA VAL A 155 10.81 -11.85 2.93
C VAL A 155 9.63 -10.95 3.32
N ALA A 156 8.45 -11.51 3.60
CA ALA A 156 7.30 -10.73 4.04
C ALA A 156 7.50 -10.20 5.47
N ALA A 157 8.06 -11.03 6.37
CA ALA A 157 8.38 -10.59 7.74
C ALA A 157 9.42 -9.46 7.75
N SER A 158 10.48 -9.58 6.95
CA SER A 158 11.48 -8.52 6.76
C SER A 158 10.85 -7.25 6.18
N MET A 159 10.05 -7.38 5.11
CA MET A 159 9.40 -6.26 4.42
C MET A 159 8.44 -5.47 5.33
N PHE A 160 7.63 -6.16 6.15
CA PHE A 160 6.70 -5.50 7.07
C PHE A 160 7.36 -5.00 8.37
N GLY A 161 8.56 -5.48 8.68
CA GLY A 161 9.36 -5.07 9.85
C GLY A 161 10.28 -3.86 9.61
N HIS A 162 10.19 -3.20 8.45
CA HIS A 162 10.97 -1.99 8.14
C HIS A 162 10.09 -0.93 7.47
N ALA A 163 10.30 0.35 7.82
CA ALA A 163 9.58 1.49 7.27
C ALA A 163 9.98 1.79 5.80
N MET A 164 9.57 0.90 4.88
CA MET A 164 9.79 1.00 3.44
C MET A 164 8.47 1.03 2.66
N LEU A 165 8.55 1.41 1.39
CA LEU A 165 7.40 1.57 0.51
C LEU A 165 6.64 0.27 0.15
N ASP A 166 7.29 -0.89 0.30
CA ASP A 166 6.77 -2.19 -0.14
C ASP A 166 5.53 -2.67 0.63
N GLY A 167 5.50 -2.47 1.96
CA GLY A 167 4.38 -2.92 2.78
C GLY A 167 3.08 -2.16 2.48
N ALA A 168 3.17 -0.85 2.21
CA ALA A 168 2.02 -0.03 1.86
C ALA A 168 1.40 -0.44 0.52
N VAL A 169 2.22 -0.61 -0.53
CA VAL A 169 1.71 -1.07 -1.83
C VAL A 169 1.16 -2.51 -1.72
N THR A 170 1.83 -3.40 -0.98
CA THR A 170 1.36 -4.78 -0.79
C THR A 170 -0.03 -4.81 -0.15
N LEU A 171 -0.24 -4.07 0.94
CA LEU A 171 -1.55 -3.96 1.58
C LEU A 171 -2.60 -3.44 0.60
N CYS A 172 -2.28 -2.37 -0.12
CA CYS A 172 -3.18 -1.77 -1.10
C CYS A 172 -3.58 -2.76 -2.19
N LEU A 173 -2.63 -3.50 -2.78
CA LEU A 173 -2.93 -4.46 -3.84
C LEU A 173 -3.71 -5.69 -3.32
N VAL A 174 -3.44 -6.16 -2.10
CA VAL A 174 -4.22 -7.25 -1.49
C VAL A 174 -5.67 -6.80 -1.20
N LEU A 175 -5.86 -5.55 -0.73
CA LEU A 175 -7.19 -4.95 -0.57
C LEU A 175 -7.90 -4.74 -1.93
N ALA A 176 -7.16 -4.32 -2.96
CA ALA A 176 -7.66 -4.17 -4.32
C ALA A 176 -8.15 -5.52 -4.88
N ALA A 177 -7.36 -6.58 -4.74
CA ALA A 177 -7.71 -7.94 -5.16
C ALA A 177 -8.97 -8.45 -4.44
N ASP A 178 -9.07 -8.19 -3.14
CA ASP A 178 -10.24 -8.58 -2.35
C ASP A 178 -11.51 -7.78 -2.73
N ALA A 179 -11.37 -6.49 -3.10
CA ALA A 179 -12.47 -5.70 -3.63
C ALA A 179 -12.87 -6.13 -5.04
N TYR A 180 -11.88 -6.43 -5.89
CA TYR A 180 -12.07 -6.95 -7.23
C TYR A 180 -12.81 -8.30 -7.24
N GLN A 181 -12.43 -9.24 -6.37
CA GLN A 181 -13.10 -10.54 -6.27
C GLN A 181 -14.60 -10.38 -5.95
N ARG A 182 -14.97 -9.40 -5.12
CA ARG A 182 -16.39 -9.05 -4.89
C ARG A 182 -17.01 -8.41 -6.12
N ALA A 183 -16.30 -7.52 -6.79
CA ALA A 183 -16.78 -6.81 -7.97
C ALA A 183 -17.10 -7.79 -9.10
N VAL A 184 -16.21 -8.73 -9.41
CA VAL A 184 -16.41 -9.74 -10.47
C VAL A 184 -17.59 -10.65 -10.15
N ARG A 185 -17.76 -11.07 -8.89
CA ARG A 185 -18.86 -11.97 -8.51
C ARG A 185 -20.23 -11.32 -8.47
N SER A 186 -20.29 -10.03 -8.13
CA SER A 186 -21.57 -9.34 -7.84
C SER A 186 -21.92 -8.23 -8.83
N ALA A 187 -21.02 -7.89 -9.75
CA ALA A 187 -21.11 -6.74 -10.66
C ALA A 187 -21.45 -5.40 -9.97
N ARG A 188 -21.12 -5.28 -8.66
CA ARG A 188 -21.40 -4.06 -7.88
C ARG A 188 -20.34 -3.00 -8.16
N LEU A 189 -20.76 -1.86 -8.71
CA LEU A 189 -19.89 -0.72 -9.01
C LEU A 189 -19.05 -0.30 -7.79
N ARG A 190 -19.66 -0.19 -6.61
CA ARG A 190 -18.94 0.18 -5.37
C ARG A 190 -17.72 -0.71 -5.10
N SER A 191 -17.79 -2.02 -5.38
CA SER A 191 -16.66 -2.91 -5.16
C SER A 191 -15.54 -2.68 -6.17
N LEU A 192 -15.89 -2.33 -7.41
CA LEU A 192 -14.91 -1.99 -8.44
C LEU A 192 -14.29 -0.60 -8.18
N LEU A 193 -15.07 0.37 -7.71
CA LEU A 193 -14.55 1.66 -7.26
C LEU A 193 -13.58 1.50 -6.08
N LEU A 194 -13.89 0.65 -5.10
CA LEU A 194 -12.96 0.34 -4.02
C LEU A 194 -11.67 -0.31 -4.54
N CYS A 195 -11.75 -1.16 -5.56
CA CYS A 195 -10.56 -1.71 -6.21
C CYS A 195 -9.70 -0.61 -6.83
N GLY A 196 -10.30 0.29 -7.63
CA GLY A 196 -9.61 1.44 -8.22
C GLY A 196 -9.00 2.38 -7.16
N LEU A 197 -9.72 2.65 -6.07
CA LEU A 197 -9.24 3.44 -4.95
C LEU A 197 -7.97 2.84 -4.33
N TRP A 198 -7.98 1.54 -4.02
CA TRP A 198 -6.82 0.87 -3.42
C TRP A 198 -5.62 0.84 -4.37
N ILE A 199 -5.84 0.64 -5.67
CA ILE A 199 -4.76 0.72 -6.66
C ILE A 199 -4.18 2.14 -6.71
N GLY A 200 -5.03 3.17 -6.70
CA GLY A 200 -4.56 4.56 -6.65
C GLY A 200 -3.79 4.91 -5.38
N LEU A 201 -4.22 4.42 -4.21
CA LEU A 201 -3.45 4.55 -2.98
C LEU A 201 -2.13 3.77 -3.03
N GLY A 202 -2.11 2.61 -3.70
CA GLY A 202 -0.88 1.86 -3.98
C GLY A 202 0.08 2.66 -4.87
N PHE A 203 -0.43 3.45 -5.82
CA PHE A 203 0.38 4.33 -6.65
C PHE A 203 1.01 5.47 -5.83
N GLN A 204 0.30 6.00 -4.82
CA GLN A 204 0.89 6.95 -3.87
C GLN A 204 2.05 6.34 -3.07
N ALA A 205 2.10 5.01 -2.94
CA ALA A 205 3.17 4.31 -2.25
C ALA A 205 4.34 3.90 -3.17
N LYS A 206 4.05 3.32 -4.34
CA LYS A 206 5.06 2.75 -5.25
C LYS A 206 4.76 3.00 -6.74
N MET A 207 4.13 4.13 -7.06
CA MET A 207 3.93 4.64 -8.42
C MET A 207 3.41 3.57 -9.40
N MET A 208 4.00 3.48 -10.60
CA MET A 208 3.58 2.60 -11.68
C MET A 208 3.57 1.11 -11.32
N GLU A 209 4.33 0.69 -10.31
CA GLU A 209 4.35 -0.70 -9.88
C GLU A 209 2.98 -1.16 -9.36
N ALA A 210 2.20 -0.25 -8.76
CA ALA A 210 0.83 -0.53 -8.35
C ALA A 210 -0.11 -0.80 -9.55
N TRP A 211 0.22 -0.31 -10.74
CA TRP A 211 -0.58 -0.50 -11.94
C TRP A 211 -0.32 -1.81 -12.68
N VAL A 212 0.70 -2.59 -12.29
CA VAL A 212 1.05 -3.86 -12.96
C VAL A 212 -0.12 -4.84 -12.99
N ILE A 213 -0.99 -4.83 -11.97
CA ILE A 213 -2.15 -5.74 -11.92
C ILE A 213 -3.33 -5.27 -12.81
N VAL A 214 -3.37 -3.99 -13.20
CA VAL A 214 -4.53 -3.37 -13.85
C VAL A 214 -4.94 -4.07 -15.15
N PRO A 215 -4.03 -4.46 -16.07
CA PRO A 215 -4.42 -5.17 -17.30
C PRO A 215 -5.15 -6.48 -17.01
N ALA A 216 -4.66 -7.28 -16.06
CA ALA A 216 -5.28 -8.55 -15.69
C ALA A 216 -6.68 -8.34 -15.07
N LEU A 217 -6.83 -7.31 -14.22
CA LEU A 217 -8.13 -6.98 -13.63
C LEU A 217 -9.11 -6.43 -14.67
N PHE A 218 -8.64 -5.61 -15.60
CA PHE A 218 -9.44 -5.06 -16.68
C PHE A 218 -10.03 -6.18 -17.55
N VAL A 219 -9.15 -7.07 -18.06
CA VAL A 219 -9.56 -8.21 -18.90
C VAL A 219 -10.48 -9.14 -18.12
N GLY A 220 -10.11 -9.50 -16.89
CA GLY A 220 -10.91 -10.40 -16.07
C GLY A 220 -12.32 -9.85 -15.78
N TYR A 221 -12.47 -8.55 -15.52
CA TYR A 221 -13.79 -7.95 -15.31
C TYR A 221 -14.58 -7.88 -16.62
N LEU A 222 -13.90 -7.51 -17.71
CA LEU A 222 -14.50 -7.41 -19.04
C LEU A 222 -15.06 -8.74 -19.50
N VAL A 223 -14.43 -9.87 -19.15
CA VAL A 223 -14.86 -11.22 -19.53
C VAL A 223 -15.85 -11.82 -18.52
N ALA A 224 -15.57 -11.74 -17.22
CA ALA A 224 -16.25 -12.56 -16.21
C ALA A 224 -17.41 -11.87 -15.44
N ALA A 225 -17.52 -10.53 -15.48
CA ALA A 225 -18.54 -9.84 -14.66
C ALA A 225 -19.98 -10.16 -15.12
N PRO A 226 -20.94 -10.51 -14.24
CA PRO A 226 -22.28 -11.01 -14.62
C PRO A 226 -23.26 -9.89 -15.03
N VAL A 227 -22.84 -8.99 -15.92
CA VAL A 227 -23.65 -7.91 -16.50
C VAL A 227 -23.32 -7.73 -17.99
N ARG A 228 -24.22 -7.07 -18.74
CA ARG A 228 -24.03 -6.77 -20.16
C ARG A 228 -22.74 -5.97 -20.41
N LEU A 229 -22.08 -6.21 -21.55
CA LEU A 229 -20.80 -5.60 -21.93
C LEU A 229 -20.77 -4.07 -21.76
N ARG A 230 -21.79 -3.36 -22.23
CA ARG A 230 -21.90 -1.89 -22.08
C ARG A 230 -21.81 -1.43 -20.62
N ARG A 231 -22.39 -2.20 -19.69
CA ARG A 231 -22.31 -1.90 -18.26
C ARG A 231 -20.93 -2.23 -17.69
N ARG A 232 -20.28 -3.31 -18.16
CA ARG A 232 -18.89 -3.63 -17.79
C ARG A 232 -17.96 -2.47 -18.15
N LEU A 233 -18.07 -1.97 -19.38
CA LEU A 233 -17.28 -0.84 -19.87
C LEU A 233 -17.52 0.44 -19.05
N GLY A 234 -18.77 0.80 -18.77
CA GLY A 234 -19.07 1.96 -17.93
C GLY A 234 -18.54 1.83 -16.50
N GLN A 235 -18.61 0.64 -15.91
CA GLN A 235 -18.06 0.39 -14.57
C GLN A 235 -16.52 0.46 -14.56
N LEU A 236 -15.87 -0.12 -15.58
CA LEU A 236 -14.43 -0.03 -15.77
C LEU A 236 -13.98 1.42 -15.99
N ALA A 237 -14.71 2.20 -16.78
CA ALA A 237 -14.41 3.61 -16.99
C ALA A 237 -14.49 4.42 -15.69
N LEU A 238 -15.56 4.25 -14.89
CA LEU A 238 -15.69 4.94 -13.61
C LEU A 238 -14.62 4.53 -12.58
N ALA A 239 -14.30 3.24 -12.51
CA ALA A 239 -13.26 2.74 -11.62
C ALA A 239 -11.85 3.16 -12.07
N GLY A 240 -11.60 3.15 -13.37
CA GLY A 240 -10.37 3.65 -13.98
C GLY A 240 -10.20 5.16 -13.73
N ALA A 241 -11.25 5.95 -13.91
CA ALA A 241 -11.23 7.38 -13.61
C ALA A 241 -10.86 7.62 -12.13
N LEU A 242 -11.53 6.94 -11.18
CA LEU A 242 -11.19 7.05 -9.76
C LEU A 242 -9.75 6.62 -9.47
N MET A 243 -9.30 5.51 -10.06
CA MET A 243 -7.93 5.02 -9.92
C MET A 243 -6.91 6.08 -10.39
N PHE A 244 -7.09 6.65 -11.57
CA PHE A 244 -6.20 7.68 -12.11
C PHE A 244 -6.27 8.97 -11.30
N THR A 245 -7.45 9.45 -10.90
CA THR A 245 -7.59 10.63 -10.04
C THR A 245 -6.82 10.47 -8.74
N VAL A 246 -6.92 9.31 -8.08
CA VAL A 246 -6.20 9.05 -6.82
C VAL A 246 -4.70 8.82 -7.06
N SER A 247 -4.33 8.14 -8.15
CA SER A 247 -2.91 7.89 -8.48
C SER A 247 -2.17 9.18 -8.79
N LEU A 248 -2.80 10.06 -9.59
CA LEU A 248 -2.16 11.25 -10.12
C LEU A 248 -2.39 12.49 -9.26
N SER A 249 -3.05 12.38 -8.10
CA SER A 249 -3.35 13.54 -7.25
C SER A 249 -2.11 14.29 -6.78
N TRP A 250 -1.06 13.58 -6.33
CA TRP A 250 0.19 14.20 -5.92
C TRP A 250 0.98 14.76 -7.10
N VAL A 251 0.98 14.07 -8.24
CA VAL A 251 1.59 14.58 -9.48
C VAL A 251 0.89 15.87 -9.92
N ALA A 252 -0.45 15.90 -9.87
CA ALA A 252 -1.25 17.08 -10.19
C ALA A 252 -0.97 18.22 -9.20
N LEU A 253 -0.90 17.94 -7.89
CA LEU A 253 -0.51 18.91 -6.87
C LEU A 253 0.84 19.56 -7.24
N MET A 254 1.86 18.77 -7.54
CA MET A 254 3.18 19.30 -7.92
C MET A 254 3.18 20.00 -9.28
N THR A 255 2.32 19.60 -10.21
CA THR A 255 2.27 20.19 -11.56
C THR A 255 1.55 21.53 -11.55
N PHE A 256 0.51 21.68 -10.73
CA PHE A 256 -0.34 22.87 -10.72
C PHE A 256 0.00 23.88 -9.61
N THR A 257 0.78 23.49 -8.60
CA THR A 257 1.35 24.46 -7.66
C THR A 257 2.53 25.19 -8.32
N PRO A 258 2.56 26.53 -8.31
CA PRO A 258 3.67 27.31 -8.86
C PRO A 258 5.02 26.92 -8.25
N GLU A 259 6.09 26.94 -9.05
CA GLU A 259 7.42 26.47 -8.63
C GLU A 259 7.99 27.21 -7.42
N ARG A 260 7.65 28.49 -7.25
CA ARG A 260 8.05 29.29 -6.08
C ARG A 260 7.35 28.88 -4.78
N ASP A 261 6.25 28.15 -4.88
CA ASP A 261 5.34 27.79 -3.77
C ASP A 261 5.40 26.27 -3.46
N ARG A 262 6.40 25.55 -4.01
CA ARG A 262 6.60 24.10 -3.79
C ARG A 262 8.10 23.73 -3.82
N PRO A 263 8.49 22.57 -3.24
CA PRO A 263 9.84 22.04 -3.36
C PRO A 263 10.27 21.75 -4.80
N TYR A 264 11.58 21.68 -4.98
CA TYR A 264 12.20 21.05 -6.14
C TYR A 264 11.92 19.54 -6.14
N VAL A 265 11.56 18.99 -7.31
CA VAL A 265 11.31 17.55 -7.47
C VAL A 265 12.63 16.80 -7.71
N ASP A 266 13.10 16.08 -6.68
CA ASP A 266 14.25 15.17 -6.81
C ASP A 266 13.96 14.05 -7.82
N GLY A 267 14.99 13.50 -8.45
CA GLY A 267 14.85 12.53 -9.55
C GLY A 267 14.42 13.16 -10.89
N SER A 268 14.41 14.48 -11.00
CA SER A 268 14.17 15.21 -12.25
C SER A 268 15.24 16.29 -12.50
N THR A 269 15.47 16.67 -13.76
CA THR A 269 16.39 17.75 -14.15
C THR A 269 15.69 19.10 -14.37
N GLY A 270 14.36 19.10 -14.39
CA GLY A 270 13.54 20.27 -14.71
C GLY A 270 12.37 20.46 -13.75
N ASN A 271 12.55 20.11 -12.47
CA ASN A 271 11.53 20.27 -11.43
C ASN A 271 10.16 19.64 -11.75
N SER A 272 10.17 18.45 -12.37
CA SER A 272 8.98 17.81 -12.95
C SER A 272 8.61 16.50 -12.24
N ALA A 273 7.45 16.52 -11.58
CA ALA A 273 6.88 15.33 -10.94
C ALA A 273 6.55 14.22 -11.95
N ALA A 274 6.09 14.57 -13.15
CA ALA A 274 5.82 13.59 -14.20
C ALA A 274 7.10 12.89 -14.67
N ALA A 275 8.19 13.64 -14.86
CA ALA A 275 9.48 13.09 -15.27
C ALA A 275 10.06 12.16 -14.18
N MET A 276 9.94 12.53 -12.90
CA MET A 276 10.35 11.68 -11.78
C MET A 276 9.53 10.37 -11.72
N VAL A 277 8.21 10.45 -11.88
CA VAL A 277 7.31 9.30 -11.70
C VAL A 277 7.37 8.35 -12.90
N PHE A 278 7.18 8.87 -14.11
CA PHE A 278 7.07 8.05 -15.31
C PHE A 278 8.43 7.77 -15.95
N GLY A 279 9.39 8.70 -15.84
CA GLY A 279 10.73 8.54 -16.36
C GLY A 279 11.65 7.84 -15.35
N TYR A 280 12.15 8.58 -14.35
CA TYR A 280 13.19 8.12 -13.42
C TYR A 280 12.79 6.85 -12.63
N ASN A 281 11.53 6.76 -12.18
CA ASN A 281 10.99 5.56 -11.51
C ASN A 281 10.27 4.56 -12.44
N GLY A 282 10.13 4.87 -13.73
CA GLY A 282 9.30 4.10 -14.67
C GLY A 282 10.06 3.66 -15.91
N PHE A 283 9.64 4.17 -17.06
CA PHE A 283 10.07 3.72 -18.38
C PHE A 283 11.57 3.86 -18.62
N ASN A 284 12.23 4.87 -18.04
CA ASN A 284 13.68 5.05 -18.24
C ASN A 284 14.53 3.94 -17.58
N ARG A 285 13.94 3.14 -16.68
CA ARG A 285 14.59 1.94 -16.12
C ARG A 285 14.61 0.77 -17.08
N LEU A 286 13.67 0.71 -18.02
CA LEU A 286 13.60 -0.31 -19.06
C LEU A 286 14.39 0.10 -20.29
N HIS A 287 14.32 1.39 -20.65
CA HIS A 287 15.05 1.93 -21.78
C HIS A 287 15.38 3.40 -21.52
N ALA A 288 16.68 3.70 -21.37
CA ALA A 288 17.13 5.04 -21.00
C ALA A 288 16.69 6.09 -22.03
N GLY A 289 16.26 7.27 -21.55
CA GLY A 289 15.88 8.39 -22.41
C GLY A 289 14.48 8.33 -23.03
N LEU A 290 13.61 7.39 -22.64
CA LEU A 290 12.22 7.35 -23.14
C LEU A 290 11.38 8.56 -22.71
N ILE A 291 11.68 9.13 -21.55
CA ILE A 291 11.03 10.31 -21.00
C ILE A 291 12.08 11.35 -20.64
N ASP A 292 11.95 12.52 -21.26
CA ASP A 292 12.81 13.67 -21.03
C ASP A 292 12.63 14.26 -19.63
N GLY A 293 13.68 14.93 -19.14
CA GLY A 293 13.66 15.62 -17.85
C GLY A 293 13.79 14.72 -16.62
N ALA A 294 13.90 13.40 -16.80
CA ALA A 294 14.21 12.46 -15.73
C ALA A 294 15.72 12.46 -15.45
N ALA A 295 16.10 12.49 -14.17
CA ALA A 295 17.51 12.38 -13.81
C ALA A 295 18.08 11.01 -14.25
N PRO A 296 19.39 10.90 -14.50
CA PRO A 296 20.02 9.61 -14.76
C PRO A 296 19.79 8.68 -13.55
N ALA A 297 19.20 7.51 -13.77
CA ALA A 297 19.03 6.54 -12.70
C ALA A 297 20.41 6.12 -12.17
N ALA A 298 20.59 6.08 -10.84
CA ALA A 298 21.87 5.79 -10.19
C ALA A 298 22.49 4.41 -10.52
N GLY A 299 21.82 3.57 -11.32
CA GLY A 299 22.34 2.30 -11.85
C GLY A 299 22.80 2.35 -13.32
N ALA A 300 22.46 3.39 -14.09
CA ALA A 300 22.82 3.49 -15.51
C ALA A 300 24.27 3.94 -15.75
N ALA A 301 24.91 4.53 -14.74
CA ALA A 301 26.28 5.05 -14.84
C ALA A 301 27.39 3.98 -14.89
N ARG A 302 27.07 2.67 -14.85
CA ARG A 302 28.09 1.59 -14.90
C ARG A 302 28.33 0.97 -16.27
N THR A 303 27.77 1.53 -17.35
CA THR A 303 27.95 0.96 -18.71
C THR A 303 28.58 1.92 -19.72
N SER A 304 29.17 3.01 -19.28
CA SER A 304 30.09 3.76 -20.14
C SER A 304 31.44 3.03 -20.16
N PRO A 305 31.97 2.59 -21.32
CA PRO A 305 33.36 2.19 -21.42
C PRO A 305 34.18 3.42 -21.03
N GLN A 306 35.00 3.27 -20.00
CA GLN A 306 36.03 4.26 -19.69
C GLN A 306 36.88 4.41 -20.97
N PRO A 307 37.04 5.62 -21.54
CA PRO A 307 37.94 5.79 -22.66
C PRO A 307 39.33 5.38 -22.17
N GLY A 308 39.96 4.47 -22.90
CA GLY A 308 41.26 3.90 -22.56
C GLY A 308 42.23 4.99 -22.15
N GLY A 309 42.76 4.85 -20.94
CA GLY A 309 43.89 5.64 -20.49
C GLY A 309 45.04 5.41 -21.47
N THR A 310 45.41 6.47 -22.16
CA THR A 310 46.56 6.54 -23.04
C THR A 310 47.81 6.09 -22.28
N ASP A 311 48.49 5.08 -22.82
CA ASP A 311 49.84 4.69 -22.44
C ASP A 311 50.74 5.93 -22.42
N ALA A 312 51.24 6.27 -21.24
CA ALA A 312 52.35 7.22 -21.12
C ALA A 312 53.64 6.49 -21.54
N PRO A 313 54.49 7.08 -22.39
CA PRO A 313 55.78 6.47 -22.70
C PRO A 313 56.69 6.56 -21.47
N GLY A 314 57.24 5.42 -21.07
CA GLY A 314 58.19 5.32 -19.95
C GLY A 314 59.47 6.14 -20.22
N PRO A 315 60.13 6.65 -19.17
CA PRO A 315 61.36 7.41 -19.34
C PRO A 315 62.49 6.49 -19.81
N SER A 316 63.03 6.81 -20.98
CA SER A 316 64.30 6.30 -21.49
C SER A 316 65.43 6.67 -20.53
N ALA A 317 66.09 5.65 -20.01
CA ALA A 317 67.34 5.77 -19.29
C ALA A 317 68.47 6.00 -20.29
N ASP A 318 69.11 7.17 -20.23
CA ASP A 318 70.45 7.38 -20.75
C ASP A 318 71.22 8.23 -19.73
N GLY A 319 72.26 7.61 -19.17
CA GLY A 319 73.29 8.27 -18.36
C GLY A 319 74.42 8.80 -19.25
N PRO A 320 75.35 9.54 -18.63
CA PRO A 320 76.71 9.04 -18.53
C PRO A 320 77.13 8.69 -17.08
#